data_AF-A0A7J6U2J7-F1
#
_entry.id   AF-A0A7J6U2J7-F1
#
_cell.length_a   1.000
_cell.length_b   1.000
_cell.length_c   1.000
_cell.angle_alpha   90.00
_cell.angle_beta   90.00
_cell.angle_gamma   90.00
#
_symmetry.space_group_name_H-M   'P 1'
#
loop_
_entity.id
_entity.type
_entity.pdbx_description
1 polymer ?
#
loop_
_entity_poly.entity_id
_entity_poly.type
_entity_poly.pdbx_seq_one_letter_code
_entity_poly.pdbx_strand_id
1 'polypeptide(L)'
;IGGETPVPPAIQQHFSRAVYKTNVGLHAPLSLLWMAVDDTLYLWNFSNGSHTSIRMDGVILTCAIGEPRAGVFGDVDHILAVVTESTASILSLSADANGVLLIDVLEGNQGGRYSAALSKAVASTVTRVTVTRGGRILLWGPSVENGVYELVYQRSPGWVTSRTYLSRHTFTRKGIFGRALGWIMPVPTAAPRSEVPVTAPSGKHHQEEIFAVGGSDVEETLVYASVINREGWLGVFSLNVNTSGPCESECLG
;
A
#
# COMPACT_ATOMS: atom_id res chain seq x y z
N ILE A 1 -13.42 -3.70 -26.98
CA ILE A 1 -12.96 -2.32 -27.22
C ILE A 1 -11.57 -2.25 -26.60
N GLY A 2 -10.53 -2.34 -27.42
CA GLY A 2 -9.13 -2.33 -26.97
C GLY A 2 -8.37 -1.42 -27.93
N GLY A 3 -7.90 -0.30 -27.41
CA GLY A 3 -6.96 0.58 -28.11
C GLY A 3 -5.64 0.55 -27.35
N GLU A 4 -4.54 0.49 -28.09
CA GLU A 4 -3.21 0.66 -27.51
C GLU A 4 -2.93 2.16 -27.36
N THR A 5 -2.62 2.62 -26.15
CA THR A 5 -2.12 3.98 -25.93
C THR A 5 -0.60 3.91 -25.88
N PRO A 6 0.13 4.57 -26.79
CA PRO A 6 1.58 4.54 -26.76
C PRO A 6 2.08 5.22 -25.49
N VAL A 7 3.07 4.61 -24.85
CA VAL A 7 3.82 5.25 -23.76
C VAL A 7 4.41 6.57 -24.31
N PRO A 8 4.23 7.71 -23.62
CA PRO A 8 4.74 9.00 -24.08
C PRO A 8 6.21 8.94 -24.54
N PRO A 9 6.58 9.54 -25.69
CA PRO A 9 7.95 9.46 -26.23
C PRO A 9 9.04 9.90 -25.25
N ALA A 10 8.75 10.87 -24.38
CA ALA A 10 9.64 11.29 -23.31
C ALA A 10 10.03 10.14 -22.37
N ILE A 11 9.10 9.22 -22.08
CA ILE A 11 9.34 8.02 -21.26
C ILE A 11 10.11 6.98 -22.09
N GLN A 12 9.81 6.86 -23.38
CA GLN A 12 10.45 5.87 -24.26
C GLN A 12 11.97 6.03 -24.34
N GLN A 13 12.46 7.27 -24.34
CA GLN A 13 13.88 7.58 -24.41
C GLN A 13 14.66 7.01 -23.21
N HIS A 14 14.02 6.88 -22.04
CA HIS A 14 14.63 6.37 -20.83
C HIS A 14 14.79 4.85 -20.79
N PHE A 15 14.07 4.06 -21.59
CA PHE A 15 14.22 2.59 -21.61
C PHE A 15 15.51 2.09 -22.29
N SER A 16 16.27 2.99 -22.91
CA SER A 16 17.42 2.64 -23.77
C SER A 16 18.72 2.32 -23.01
N ARG A 17 18.78 2.42 -21.68
CA ARG A 17 19.97 2.05 -20.86
C ARG A 17 19.63 0.91 -19.89
N ALA A 18 20.64 0.34 -19.22
CA ALA A 18 20.56 -0.96 -18.54
C ALA A 18 19.73 -0.98 -17.23
N VAL A 19 19.28 -2.19 -16.85
CA VAL A 19 18.70 -2.65 -15.56
C VAL A 19 17.97 -1.59 -14.73
N TYR A 20 16.71 -1.32 -15.08
CA TYR A 20 15.84 -0.46 -14.29
C TYR A 20 14.99 -1.26 -13.31
N LYS A 21 14.76 -0.72 -12.10
CA LYS A 21 13.59 -1.13 -11.33
C LYS A 21 12.39 -0.38 -11.88
N THR A 22 11.44 -1.13 -12.42
CA THR A 22 10.21 -0.58 -12.98
C THR A 22 8.99 -1.10 -12.23
N ASN A 23 8.05 -0.20 -11.95
CA ASN A 23 6.74 -0.55 -11.43
C ASN A 23 5.70 0.29 -12.15
N VAL A 24 4.50 -0.26 -12.33
CA VAL A 24 3.42 0.39 -13.08
C VAL A 24 2.09 0.17 -12.38
N GLY A 25 1.17 1.09 -12.59
CA GLY A 25 -0.19 0.93 -12.11
C GLY A 25 -1.18 1.81 -12.83
N LEU A 26 -2.45 1.52 -12.55
CA LEU A 26 -3.61 2.14 -13.16
C LEU A 26 -4.52 2.67 -12.05
N HIS A 27 -4.96 3.91 -12.20
CA HIS A 27 -6.07 4.47 -11.44
C HIS A 27 -7.22 4.78 -12.40
N ALA A 28 -8.08 3.77 -12.58
CA ALA A 28 -9.16 3.79 -13.56
C ALA A 28 -10.16 4.94 -13.37
N PRO A 29 -10.60 5.32 -12.14
CA PRO A 29 -11.49 6.46 -11.93
C PRO A 29 -11.03 7.78 -12.57
N LEU A 30 -9.73 8.03 -12.63
CA LEU A 30 -9.15 9.24 -13.24
C LEU A 30 -8.58 9.02 -14.64
N SER A 31 -8.74 7.82 -15.19
CA SER A 31 -8.08 7.40 -16.43
C SER A 31 -6.56 7.63 -16.40
N LEU A 32 -5.92 7.39 -15.25
CA LEU A 32 -4.49 7.62 -15.06
C LEU A 32 -3.70 6.32 -15.07
N LEU A 33 -2.59 6.33 -15.78
CA LEU A 33 -1.53 5.35 -15.65
C LEU A 33 -0.34 6.01 -14.98
N TRP A 34 0.41 5.23 -14.22
CA TRP A 34 1.69 5.66 -13.66
C TRP A 34 2.76 4.62 -13.92
N MET A 35 4.00 5.09 -14.02
CA MET A 35 5.18 4.27 -14.17
C MET A 35 6.33 4.87 -13.38
N ALA A 36 6.93 4.07 -12.51
CA ALA A 36 8.17 4.41 -11.83
C ALA A 36 9.35 3.79 -12.60
N VAL A 37 10.39 4.58 -12.85
CA VAL A 37 11.69 4.13 -13.37
C VAL A 37 12.76 4.72 -12.46
N ASP A 38 13.39 3.85 -11.68
CA ASP A 38 14.30 4.23 -10.60
C ASP A 38 13.68 5.29 -9.68
N ASP A 39 14.16 6.53 -9.72
CA ASP A 39 13.71 7.63 -8.85
C ASP A 39 12.72 8.60 -9.53
N THR A 40 12.30 8.31 -10.76
CA THR A 40 11.40 9.17 -11.52
C THR A 40 10.04 8.52 -11.72
N LEU A 41 8.98 9.23 -11.33
CA LEU A 41 7.59 8.81 -11.49
C LEU A 41 6.97 9.56 -12.66
N TYR A 42 6.43 8.83 -13.62
CA TYR A 42 5.68 9.34 -14.75
C TYR A 42 4.20 9.07 -14.57
N LEU A 43 3.37 10.05 -14.87
CA LEU A 43 1.91 9.95 -14.89
C LEU A 43 1.38 10.39 -16.24
N TRP A 44 0.38 9.69 -16.76
CA TRP A 44 -0.34 10.13 -17.93
C TRP A 44 -1.81 9.73 -17.88
N ASN A 45 -2.65 10.63 -18.38
CA ASN A 45 -4.06 10.38 -18.60
C ASN A 45 -4.23 9.79 -20.01
N PHE A 46 -4.64 8.52 -20.08
CA PHE A 46 -4.79 7.83 -21.36
C PHE A 46 -6.04 8.25 -22.15
N SER A 47 -6.94 9.04 -21.55
CA SER A 47 -8.14 9.56 -22.23
C SER A 47 -7.88 10.87 -22.97
N ASN A 48 -7.03 11.76 -22.45
CA ASN A 48 -6.74 13.06 -23.08
C ASN A 48 -5.25 13.23 -23.50
N GLY A 49 -4.37 12.28 -23.16
CA GLY A 49 -2.95 12.30 -23.50
C GLY A 49 -2.07 13.21 -22.63
N SER A 50 -2.66 13.89 -21.63
CA SER A 50 -1.90 14.70 -20.69
C SER A 50 -0.90 13.84 -19.92
N HIS A 51 0.29 14.38 -19.66
CA HIS A 51 1.34 13.68 -18.93
C HIS A 51 2.17 14.65 -18.12
N THR A 52 2.76 14.13 -17.05
CA THR A 52 3.67 14.85 -16.17
C THR A 52 4.64 13.86 -15.51
N SER A 53 5.70 14.37 -14.90
CA SER A 53 6.67 13.56 -14.18
C SER A 53 7.24 14.28 -12.98
N ILE A 54 7.58 13.54 -11.94
CA ILE A 54 8.28 14.05 -10.77
C ILE A 54 9.46 13.15 -10.42
N ARG A 55 10.59 13.77 -10.07
CA ARG A 55 11.75 13.08 -9.51
C ARG A 55 11.67 13.07 -7.99
N MET A 56 11.93 11.91 -7.41
CA MET A 56 11.93 11.68 -5.97
C MET A 56 13.36 11.47 -5.46
N ASP A 57 13.53 11.58 -4.15
CA ASP A 57 14.80 11.29 -3.49
C ASP A 57 14.91 9.77 -3.25
N GLY A 58 15.58 9.08 -4.17
CA GLY A 58 15.85 7.64 -4.12
C GLY A 58 14.91 6.79 -4.97
N VAL A 59 15.23 5.51 -5.09
CA VAL A 59 14.48 4.59 -5.96
C VAL A 59 13.04 4.39 -5.45
N ILE A 60 12.07 4.63 -6.32
CA ILE A 60 10.64 4.43 -6.10
C ILE A 60 10.34 2.93 -6.13
N LEU A 61 9.75 2.43 -5.05
CA LEU A 61 9.34 1.05 -4.89
C LEU A 61 7.92 0.83 -5.44
N THR A 62 7.00 1.74 -5.09
CA THR A 62 5.58 1.63 -5.43
C THR A 62 4.87 2.97 -5.25
N CYS A 63 3.69 3.10 -5.86
CA CYS A 63 2.87 4.30 -5.82
C CYS A 63 1.38 3.94 -5.85
N ALA A 64 0.53 4.77 -5.22
CA ALA A 64 -0.91 4.68 -5.36
C ALA A 64 -1.54 6.07 -5.39
N ILE A 65 -2.67 6.17 -6.11
CA ILE A 65 -3.49 7.37 -6.21
C ILE A 65 -4.79 7.11 -5.46
N GLY A 66 -5.29 8.11 -4.74
CA GLY A 66 -6.60 8.06 -4.10
C GLY A 66 -7.00 9.40 -3.52
N GLU A 67 -8.08 9.39 -2.73
CA GLU A 67 -8.57 10.57 -2.04
C GLU A 67 -7.81 10.79 -0.73
N PRO A 68 -7.60 12.05 -0.30
CA PRO A 68 -7.04 12.31 1.01
C PRO A 68 -8.05 12.06 2.13
N ARG A 69 -7.53 11.90 3.35
CA ARG A 69 -8.35 11.85 4.55
C ARG A 69 -9.04 13.21 4.74
N ALA A 70 -10.36 13.15 4.94
CA ALA A 70 -11.19 14.33 5.16
C ALA A 70 -10.63 15.23 6.28
N GLY A 71 -10.59 16.53 6.02
CA GLY A 71 -10.16 17.56 6.98
C GLY A 71 -8.65 17.70 7.18
N VAL A 72 -7.82 16.88 6.51
CA VAL A 72 -6.35 17.01 6.60
C VAL A 72 -5.83 18.11 5.68
N PHE A 73 -6.19 18.06 4.40
CA PHE A 73 -5.84 19.09 3.42
C PHE A 73 -7.03 20.04 3.17
N GLY A 74 -6.74 21.24 2.67
CA GLY A 74 -7.75 22.21 2.25
C GLY A 74 -8.29 21.85 0.86
N ASP A 75 -7.68 22.41 -0.17
CA ASP A 75 -8.08 22.21 -1.57
C ASP A 75 -7.21 21.14 -2.24
N VAL A 76 -7.39 19.87 -1.84
CA VAL A 76 -6.70 18.73 -2.45
C VAL A 76 -7.72 17.64 -2.73
N ASP A 77 -8.02 17.40 -4.01
CA ASP A 77 -8.98 16.37 -4.42
C ASP A 77 -8.36 14.98 -4.42
N HIS A 78 -7.11 14.86 -4.88
CA HIS A 78 -6.42 13.59 -4.99
C HIS A 78 -5.01 13.70 -4.46
N ILE A 79 -4.55 12.59 -3.89
CA ILE A 79 -3.20 12.41 -3.42
C ILE A 79 -2.49 11.30 -4.18
N LEU A 80 -1.19 11.46 -4.27
CA LEU A 80 -0.25 10.50 -4.81
C LEU A 80 0.67 10.05 -3.68
N ALA A 81 0.45 8.84 -3.19
CA ALA A 81 1.28 8.21 -2.17
C ALA A 81 2.47 7.54 -2.84
N VAL A 82 3.67 8.09 -2.64
CA VAL A 82 4.91 7.59 -3.27
C VAL A 82 5.83 7.01 -2.21
N VAL A 83 6.24 5.76 -2.42
CA VAL A 83 7.15 5.03 -1.52
C VAL A 83 8.48 4.85 -2.22
N THR A 84 9.55 5.40 -1.65
CA THR A 84 10.94 5.17 -2.07
C THR A 84 11.65 4.21 -1.11
N GLU A 85 12.91 3.91 -1.40
CA GLU A 85 13.77 3.13 -0.51
C GLU A 85 14.10 3.83 0.83
N SER A 86 13.81 5.13 0.95
CA SER A 86 14.16 5.96 2.10
C SER A 86 12.97 6.68 2.73
N THR A 87 11.86 6.88 2.01
CA THR A 87 10.71 7.64 2.51
C THR A 87 9.37 7.13 1.97
N ALA A 88 8.31 7.38 2.74
CA ALA A 88 6.94 7.33 2.26
C ALA A 88 6.38 8.76 2.28
N SER A 89 5.87 9.25 1.15
CA SER A 89 5.49 10.65 0.96
C SER A 89 4.14 10.81 0.30
N ILE A 90 3.49 11.95 0.58
CA ILE A 90 2.19 12.34 0.02
C ILE A 90 2.39 13.60 -0.83
N LEU A 91 2.02 13.51 -2.09
CA LEU A 91 1.98 14.64 -3.03
C LEU A 91 0.52 14.91 -3.40
N SER A 92 0.19 16.13 -3.83
CA SER A 92 -1.10 16.40 -4.45
C SER A 92 -1.06 15.99 -5.92
N LEU A 93 -2.23 15.61 -6.42
CA LEU A 93 -2.45 15.35 -7.82
C LEU A 93 -3.71 16.10 -8.24
N SER A 94 -3.59 16.95 -9.24
CA SER A 94 -4.71 17.72 -9.78
C SER A 94 -4.61 17.82 -11.30
N ALA A 95 -5.64 18.39 -11.91
CA ALA A 95 -5.62 18.77 -13.31
C ALA A 95 -6.08 20.24 -13.44
N ASP A 96 -5.41 21.00 -14.31
CA ASP A 96 -5.82 22.37 -14.59
C ASP A 96 -7.13 22.44 -15.42
N ALA A 97 -7.59 23.66 -15.73
CA ALA A 97 -8.81 23.87 -16.53
C ALA A 97 -8.75 23.25 -17.94
N ASN A 98 -7.55 22.96 -18.46
CA ASN A 98 -7.33 22.32 -19.76
C ASN A 98 -7.10 20.80 -19.63
N GLY A 99 -7.21 20.25 -18.42
CA GLY A 99 -6.96 18.84 -18.14
C GLY A 99 -5.48 18.45 -18.10
N VAL A 100 -4.57 19.42 -17.92
CA VAL A 100 -3.14 19.20 -17.75
C VAL A 100 -2.87 18.70 -16.33
N LEU A 101 -2.22 17.54 -16.21
CA LEU A 101 -1.88 16.96 -14.91
C LEU A 101 -0.81 17.77 -14.20
N LEU A 102 -1.06 18.06 -12.92
CA LEU A 102 -0.17 18.79 -12.02
C LEU A 102 0.13 17.92 -10.79
N ILE A 103 1.38 17.94 -10.36
CA ILE A 103 1.85 17.28 -9.14
C ILE A 103 2.57 18.32 -8.30
N ASP A 104 2.09 18.56 -7.08
CA ASP A 104 2.75 19.45 -6.14
C ASP A 104 3.15 18.73 -4.86
N VAL A 105 4.23 19.23 -4.26
CA VAL A 105 4.69 18.76 -2.96
C VAL A 105 3.79 19.36 -1.89
N LEU A 106 3.14 18.50 -1.10
CA LEU A 106 2.35 18.95 0.03
C LEU A 106 3.27 19.29 1.19
N GLU A 107 3.22 20.55 1.61
CA GLU A 107 3.86 21.05 2.82
C GLU A 107 2.80 21.42 3.84
N GLY A 108 3.11 21.29 5.13
CA GLY A 108 2.19 21.79 6.15
C GLY A 108 2.61 23.15 6.71
N ASN A 109 1.71 23.75 7.48
CA ASN A 109 1.74 25.17 7.87
C ASN A 109 3.02 25.65 8.59
N GLN A 110 3.86 24.74 9.11
CA GLN A 110 5.11 25.07 9.80
C GLN A 110 6.37 24.73 8.97
N GLY A 111 6.19 24.51 7.67
CA GLY A 111 7.21 23.96 6.79
C GLY A 111 7.31 22.43 6.88
N GLY A 112 7.97 21.84 5.90
CA GLY A 112 8.22 20.40 5.82
C GLY A 112 7.14 19.63 5.07
N ARG A 113 7.58 18.57 4.37
CA ARG A 113 6.76 17.73 3.49
C ARG A 113 5.87 16.78 4.30
N TYR A 114 4.76 16.33 3.73
CA TYR A 114 4.01 15.20 4.28
C TYR A 114 4.73 13.89 3.92
N SER A 115 5.78 13.58 4.68
CA SER A 115 6.56 12.35 4.51
C SER A 115 7.03 11.77 5.84
N ALA A 116 7.33 10.47 5.83
CA ALA A 116 7.99 9.76 6.92
C ALA A 116 9.20 8.99 6.37
N ALA A 117 10.28 8.94 7.14
CA ALA A 117 11.45 8.14 6.81
C ALA A 117 11.15 6.64 6.94
N LEU A 118 11.70 5.84 6.04
CA LEU A 118 11.67 4.39 6.07
C LEU A 118 13.06 3.87 6.47
N SER A 119 13.09 2.94 7.42
CA SER A 119 14.31 2.17 7.65
C SER A 119 14.55 1.22 6.48
N LYS A 120 15.81 0.83 6.24
CA LYS A 120 16.15 -0.18 5.23
C LYS A 120 15.39 -1.50 5.45
N ALA A 121 15.18 -1.86 6.71
CA ALA A 121 14.42 -3.06 7.08
C ALA A 121 12.96 -2.95 6.60
N VAL A 122 12.28 -1.82 6.84
CA VAL A 122 10.91 -1.62 6.36
C VAL A 122 10.86 -1.55 4.83
N ALA A 123 11.71 -0.72 4.22
CA ALA A 123 11.73 -0.51 2.76
C ALA A 123 11.93 -1.82 1.98
N SER A 124 12.78 -2.72 2.47
CA SER A 124 13.02 -4.02 1.81
C SER A 124 11.81 -4.97 1.84
N THR A 125 10.81 -4.69 2.68
CA THR A 125 9.59 -5.51 2.79
C THR A 125 8.41 -4.96 2.01
N VAL A 126 8.42 -3.66 1.66
CA VAL A 126 7.30 -3.00 1.00
C VAL A 126 7.37 -3.22 -0.50
N THR A 127 6.33 -3.82 -1.07
CA THR A 127 6.20 -4.02 -2.52
C THR A 127 4.97 -3.35 -3.10
N ARG A 128 3.99 -3.00 -2.25
CA ARG A 128 2.71 -2.40 -2.65
C ARG A 128 2.29 -1.32 -1.66
N VAL A 129 1.56 -0.34 -2.18
CA VAL A 129 0.89 0.68 -1.40
C VAL A 129 -0.57 0.76 -1.82
N THR A 130 -1.45 1.01 -0.86
CA THR A 130 -2.88 1.14 -1.06
C THR A 130 -3.37 2.41 -0.40
N VAL A 131 -4.14 3.21 -1.13
CA VAL A 131 -4.93 4.31 -0.56
C VAL A 131 -6.38 3.83 -0.46
N THR A 132 -6.92 3.78 0.76
CA THR A 132 -8.33 3.44 0.97
C THR A 132 -9.24 4.61 0.56
N ARG A 133 -10.53 4.37 0.36
CA ARG A 133 -11.52 5.43 0.14
C ARG A 133 -11.49 6.52 1.23
N GLY A 134 -11.41 6.15 2.51
CA GLY A 134 -11.26 7.10 3.62
C GLY A 134 -9.88 7.77 3.75
N GLY A 135 -9.02 7.63 2.73
CA GLY A 135 -7.70 8.25 2.64
C GLY A 135 -6.59 7.65 3.51
N ARG A 136 -6.76 6.46 4.10
CA ARG A 136 -5.66 5.76 4.78
C ARG A 136 -4.64 5.25 3.76
N ILE A 137 -3.35 5.35 4.08
CA ILE A 137 -2.25 4.92 3.20
C ILE A 137 -1.53 3.73 3.84
N LEU A 138 -1.55 2.60 3.16
CA LEU A 138 -1.10 1.32 3.70
C LEU A 138 0.03 0.77 2.83
N LEU A 139 1.18 0.54 3.43
CA LEU A 139 2.38 -0.02 2.83
C LEU A 139 2.49 -1.48 3.25
N TRP A 140 2.62 -2.37 2.28
CA TRP A 140 2.61 -3.80 2.56
C TRP A 140 3.46 -4.59 1.57
N GLY A 141 3.79 -5.81 1.98
CA GLY A 141 4.45 -6.80 1.16
C GLY A 141 3.82 -8.18 1.37
N PRO A 142 4.36 -9.22 0.72
CA PRO A 142 3.75 -10.54 0.75
C PRO A 142 3.82 -11.19 2.13
N SER A 143 4.88 -10.99 2.91
CA SER A 143 5.02 -11.70 4.19
C SER A 143 4.14 -11.13 5.31
N VAL A 144 3.30 -11.98 5.90
CA VAL A 144 2.47 -11.65 7.07
C VAL A 144 3.31 -11.28 8.30
N GLU A 145 4.52 -11.84 8.43
CA GLU A 145 5.43 -11.58 9.56
C GLU A 145 5.90 -10.12 9.60
N ASN A 146 6.00 -9.48 8.44
CA ASN A 146 6.38 -8.07 8.33
C ASN A 146 5.25 -7.13 8.78
N GLY A 147 4.01 -7.60 8.76
CA GLY A 147 2.83 -6.80 9.03
C GLY A 147 2.52 -5.80 7.91
N VAL A 148 1.57 -4.91 8.18
CA VAL A 148 1.19 -3.81 7.29
C VAL A 148 1.57 -2.51 7.97
N TYR A 149 2.28 -1.63 7.27
CA TYR A 149 2.59 -0.30 7.77
C TYR A 149 1.54 0.69 7.29
N GLU A 150 1.17 1.65 8.13
CA GLU A 150 0.30 2.77 7.77
C GLU A 150 1.11 4.05 7.84
N LEU A 151 1.12 4.80 6.73
CA LEU A 151 1.58 6.19 6.73
C LEU A 151 0.45 7.05 7.27
N VAL A 152 0.52 7.35 8.56
CA VAL A 152 -0.46 8.21 9.23
C VAL A 152 -0.09 9.66 8.95
N TYR A 153 -1.07 10.44 8.52
CA TYR A 153 -0.94 11.88 8.27
C TYR A 153 -2.14 12.63 8.81
N GLN A 154 -1.89 13.80 9.38
CA GLN A 154 -2.87 14.60 10.10
C GLN A 154 -2.64 16.10 9.86
N ARG A 155 -3.66 16.94 10.06
CA ARG A 155 -3.55 18.39 9.83
C ARG A 155 -2.57 19.07 10.79
N SER A 156 -2.60 18.66 12.05
CA SER A 156 -1.78 19.23 13.12
C SER A 156 -1.04 18.11 13.84
N PRO A 157 0.22 18.32 14.24
CA PRO A 157 0.94 17.33 15.04
C PRO A 157 0.23 17.12 16.38
N GLY A 158 0.33 15.90 16.92
CA GLY A 158 -0.07 15.62 18.28
C GLY A 158 0.95 16.16 19.28
N TRP A 159 0.67 16.00 20.58
CA TRP A 159 1.62 16.40 21.63
C TRP A 159 2.91 15.54 21.64
N VAL A 160 2.85 14.32 21.10
CA VAL A 160 4.00 13.39 20.95
C VAL A 160 4.26 12.95 19.51
N THR A 161 3.27 13.06 18.63
CA THR A 161 3.35 12.51 17.28
C THR A 161 3.56 13.62 16.26
N SER A 162 4.49 13.38 15.33
CA SER A 162 4.67 14.24 14.16
C SER A 162 3.39 14.29 13.32
N ARG A 163 3.34 15.27 12.42
CA ARG A 163 2.24 15.42 11.47
C ARG A 163 2.10 14.22 10.53
N THR A 164 3.22 13.56 10.24
CA THR A 164 3.30 12.36 9.41
C THR A 164 4.23 11.35 10.07
N TYR A 165 3.77 10.12 10.29
CA TYR A 165 4.54 9.04 10.91
C TYR A 165 4.11 7.67 10.39
N LEU A 166 4.94 6.65 10.65
CA LEU A 166 4.63 5.26 10.32
C LEU A 166 4.12 4.52 11.55
N SER A 167 3.00 3.82 11.39
CA SER A 167 2.44 2.89 12.39
C SER A 167 2.49 1.48 11.83
N ARG A 168 2.90 0.50 12.63
CA ARG A 168 2.93 -0.91 12.21
C ARG A 168 1.71 -1.65 12.75
N HIS A 169 1.00 -2.34 11.88
CA HIS A 169 -0.13 -3.21 12.19
C HIS A 169 0.29 -4.66 12.02
N THR A 170 0.08 -5.47 13.06
CA THR A 170 0.39 -6.89 13.03
C THR A 170 -0.89 -7.72 13.06
N PHE A 171 -0.84 -8.86 12.39
CA PHE A 171 -1.93 -9.82 12.40
C PHE A 171 -1.90 -10.56 13.73
N THR A 172 -2.71 -10.11 14.69
CA THR A 172 -2.84 -10.85 15.95
C THR A 172 -3.67 -12.10 15.67
N ARG A 173 -3.06 -13.29 15.75
CA ARG A 173 -3.73 -14.62 15.70
C ARG A 173 -4.65 -14.89 16.90
N LYS A 174 -5.28 -13.87 17.50
CA LYS A 174 -6.25 -14.09 18.58
C LYS A 174 -7.61 -14.38 17.95
N GLY A 175 -7.78 -15.65 17.58
CA GLY A 175 -9.03 -16.25 17.10
C GLY A 175 -9.06 -16.47 15.59
N ILE A 176 -9.82 -17.47 15.14
CA ILE A 176 -10.38 -17.67 13.77
C ILE A 176 -9.84 -18.86 12.95
N PHE A 177 -8.61 -19.38 13.11
CA PHE A 177 -8.35 -20.77 12.68
C PHE A 177 -8.83 -21.81 13.71
N GLY A 178 -9.06 -21.37 14.94
CA GLY A 178 -9.79 -22.14 15.95
C GLY A 178 -11.22 -21.63 16.09
N ARG A 179 -12.20 -22.46 15.70
CA ARG A 179 -13.60 -22.50 16.18
C ARG A 179 -14.72 -21.72 15.47
N ALA A 180 -14.48 -20.91 14.42
CA ALA A 180 -15.58 -20.12 13.82
C ALA A 180 -16.33 -20.78 12.63
N LEU A 181 -15.83 -21.86 12.03
CA LEU A 181 -16.51 -22.57 10.92
C LEU A 181 -17.11 -23.93 11.30
N GLY A 182 -17.09 -24.30 12.58
CA GLY A 182 -17.47 -25.63 13.07
C GLY A 182 -18.97 -25.88 13.27
N TRP A 183 -19.87 -24.96 12.92
CA TRP A 183 -21.30 -25.08 13.30
C TRP A 183 -22.32 -25.02 12.17
N ILE A 184 -21.90 -24.90 10.90
CA ILE A 184 -22.85 -24.89 9.76
C ILE A 184 -22.70 -26.11 8.85
N MET A 185 -21.67 -26.95 9.02
CA MET A 185 -21.50 -28.13 8.19
C MET A 185 -21.86 -29.41 8.95
N PRO A 186 -22.78 -30.26 8.43
CA PRO A 186 -22.88 -31.65 8.86
C PRO A 186 -21.50 -32.29 8.75
N VAL A 187 -21.06 -32.96 9.81
CA VAL A 187 -19.86 -33.80 9.79
C VAL A 187 -20.00 -34.75 8.60
N PRO A 188 -19.11 -34.73 7.58
CA PRO A 188 -19.14 -35.73 6.54
C PRO A 188 -18.90 -37.09 7.20
N THR A 189 -19.90 -37.96 7.14
CA THR A 189 -19.78 -39.36 7.53
C THR A 189 -18.56 -39.94 6.84
N ALA A 190 -17.64 -40.47 7.64
CA ALA A 190 -16.32 -40.93 7.21
C ALA A 190 -16.39 -41.81 5.95
N ALA A 191 -15.77 -41.36 4.86
CA ALA A 191 -15.34 -42.27 3.80
C ALA A 191 -14.18 -43.13 4.36
N PRO A 192 -14.09 -44.42 3.99
CA PRO A 192 -13.11 -45.34 4.54
C PRO A 192 -11.67 -44.85 4.26
N ARG A 193 -10.86 -44.89 5.32
CA ARG A 193 -9.46 -44.47 5.35
C ARG A 193 -8.62 -45.28 4.35
N SER A 194 -7.90 -44.60 3.46
CA SER A 194 -6.62 -45.09 2.97
C SER A 194 -5.52 -44.47 3.84
N GLU A 195 -4.97 -45.25 4.76
CA GLU A 195 -3.83 -44.85 5.57
C GLU A 195 -2.58 -44.79 4.69
N VAL A 196 -2.22 -43.58 4.23
CA VAL A 196 -0.84 -43.27 3.88
C VAL A 196 -0.29 -42.43 5.03
N PRO A 197 0.68 -42.94 5.82
CA PRO A 197 1.24 -42.16 6.91
C PRO A 197 2.12 -41.06 6.30
N VAL A 198 1.60 -39.84 6.25
CA VAL A 198 2.42 -38.66 5.99
C VAL A 198 3.09 -38.31 7.31
N THR A 199 4.33 -38.76 7.48
CA THR A 199 5.24 -38.27 8.51
C THR A 199 5.35 -36.76 8.34
N ALA A 200 4.76 -35.99 9.26
CA ALA A 200 4.97 -34.55 9.29
C ALA A 200 6.44 -34.29 9.67
N PRO A 201 7.27 -33.68 8.80
CA PRO A 201 8.61 -33.33 9.20
C PRO A 201 8.53 -32.16 10.19
N SER A 202 8.95 -32.41 11.42
CA SER A 202 9.21 -31.37 12.41
C SER A 202 10.21 -30.36 11.86
N GLY A 203 9.80 -29.09 11.81
CA GLY A 203 10.72 -27.97 11.64
C GLY A 203 10.89 -27.44 10.21
N LYS A 204 9.88 -26.71 9.71
CA LYS A 204 10.08 -25.62 8.74
C LYS A 204 9.10 -24.50 9.07
N HIS A 205 9.58 -23.28 9.30
CA HIS A 205 8.72 -22.10 9.43
C HIS A 205 7.84 -21.98 8.18
N HIS A 206 6.52 -22.07 8.33
CA HIS A 206 5.56 -22.14 7.23
C HIS A 206 5.05 -20.72 6.92
N GLN A 207 5.46 -20.13 5.79
CA GLN A 207 5.14 -18.74 5.42
C GLN A 207 3.70 -18.58 4.91
N GLU A 208 2.94 -17.66 5.54
CA GLU A 208 1.63 -17.13 5.11
C GLU A 208 1.84 -15.86 4.26
N GLU A 209 1.00 -15.64 3.24
CA GLU A 209 1.17 -14.55 2.27
C GLU A 209 -0.05 -13.62 2.17
N ILE A 210 0.19 -12.30 2.15
CA ILE A 210 -0.80 -11.23 1.93
C ILE A 210 -0.96 -11.01 0.42
N PHE A 211 -2.20 -11.04 -0.06
CA PHE A 211 -2.54 -10.86 -1.48
C PHE A 211 -3.25 -9.55 -1.79
N ALA A 212 -3.95 -9.00 -0.80
CA ALA A 212 -4.63 -7.73 -0.93
C ALA A 212 -4.74 -7.05 0.43
N VAL A 213 -4.64 -5.72 0.43
CA VAL A 213 -4.97 -4.87 1.56
C VAL A 213 -5.93 -3.80 1.04
N GLY A 214 -7.01 -3.51 1.77
CA GLY A 214 -8.01 -2.53 1.34
C GLY A 214 -8.90 -2.06 2.49
N GLY A 215 -9.61 -0.95 2.30
CA GLY A 215 -10.59 -0.44 3.26
C GLY A 215 -12.00 -0.96 2.97
N SER A 216 -12.87 -0.95 3.97
CA SER A 216 -14.32 -1.14 3.77
C SER A 216 -14.96 0.13 3.21
N ASP A 217 -15.86 -0.03 2.25
CA ASP A 217 -16.77 1.07 1.83
C ASP A 217 -17.87 1.34 2.86
N VAL A 218 -18.17 0.38 3.74
CA VAL A 218 -19.23 0.48 4.77
C VAL A 218 -18.68 1.06 6.07
N GLU A 219 -17.43 0.74 6.41
CA GLU A 219 -16.80 1.16 7.66
C GLU A 219 -15.33 1.54 7.40
N GLU A 220 -15.09 2.82 7.07
CA GLU A 220 -13.77 3.34 6.65
C GLU A 220 -12.63 3.14 7.68
N THR A 221 -12.99 2.86 8.94
CA THR A 221 -12.04 2.57 10.02
C THR A 221 -11.46 1.15 9.92
N LEU A 222 -12.14 0.24 9.22
CA LEU A 222 -11.71 -1.14 9.04
C LEU A 222 -10.90 -1.28 7.76
N VAL A 223 -9.68 -1.77 7.94
CA VAL A 223 -8.84 -2.24 6.85
C VAL A 223 -8.79 -3.75 6.92
N TYR A 224 -8.92 -4.37 5.75
CA TYR A 224 -8.84 -5.80 5.60
C TYR A 224 -7.57 -6.20 4.88
N ALA A 225 -6.95 -7.29 5.32
CA ALA A 225 -5.98 -8.02 4.51
C ALA A 225 -6.51 -9.40 4.14
N SER A 226 -6.31 -9.77 2.88
CA SER A 226 -6.55 -11.11 2.38
C SER A 226 -5.26 -11.92 2.47
N VAL A 227 -5.30 -13.03 3.21
CA VAL A 227 -4.14 -13.90 3.43
C VAL A 227 -4.49 -15.31 2.97
N ILE A 228 -3.62 -15.93 2.18
CA ILE A 228 -3.74 -17.35 1.83
C ILE A 228 -2.72 -18.15 2.63
N ASN A 229 -3.17 -19.20 3.30
CA ASN A 229 -2.28 -20.19 3.88
C ASN A 229 -1.95 -21.30 2.87
N ARG A 230 -0.97 -22.15 3.17
CA ARG A 230 -0.54 -23.22 2.23
C ARG A 230 -1.58 -24.30 1.96
N GLU A 231 -2.64 -24.36 2.77
CA GLU A 231 -3.79 -25.26 2.56
C GLU A 231 -4.83 -24.66 1.60
N GLY A 232 -4.59 -23.45 1.08
CA GLY A 232 -5.48 -22.75 0.17
C GLY A 232 -6.60 -21.98 0.86
N TRP A 233 -6.55 -21.84 2.19
CA TRP A 233 -7.56 -21.08 2.93
C TRP A 233 -7.32 -19.59 2.81
N LEU A 234 -8.37 -18.89 2.40
CA LEU A 234 -8.45 -17.44 2.37
C LEU A 234 -8.96 -16.91 3.72
N GLY A 235 -8.14 -16.11 4.40
CA GLY A 235 -8.54 -15.37 5.60
C GLY A 235 -8.67 -13.87 5.32
N VAL A 236 -9.69 -13.23 5.88
CA VAL A 236 -9.89 -11.78 5.83
C VAL A 236 -9.70 -11.23 7.24
N PHE A 237 -8.70 -10.36 7.43
CA PHE A 237 -8.30 -9.88 8.76
C PHE A 237 -8.58 -8.39 8.91
N SER A 238 -9.30 -8.01 9.95
CA SER A 238 -9.43 -6.60 10.34
C SER A 238 -8.14 -6.13 11.02
N LEU A 239 -7.56 -5.05 10.50
CA LEU A 239 -6.47 -4.31 11.16
C LEU A 239 -7.10 -3.26 12.08
N ASN A 240 -7.25 -3.60 13.36
CA ASN A 240 -7.85 -2.72 14.34
C ASN A 240 -6.83 -1.67 14.84
N VAL A 241 -7.13 -0.40 14.62
CA VAL A 241 -6.24 0.75 14.87
C VAL A 241 -6.12 1.09 16.35
N ASN A 242 -7.06 0.63 17.18
CA ASN A 242 -7.13 0.99 18.61
C ASN A 242 -6.18 0.17 19.51
N THR A 243 -5.43 -0.78 18.97
CA THR A 243 -4.36 -1.47 19.71
C THR A 243 -3.01 -0.88 19.35
N SER A 244 -2.86 0.43 19.46
CA SER A 244 -1.54 1.07 19.52
C SER A 244 -0.88 0.65 20.84
N GLY A 245 -0.05 -0.39 20.81
CA GLY A 245 1.09 -0.44 21.73
C GLY A 245 2.00 0.75 21.46
N PRO A 246 2.73 1.27 22.45
CA PRO A 246 3.62 2.41 22.26
C PRO A 246 4.56 2.13 21.09
N CYS A 247 4.75 3.13 20.22
CA CYS A 247 5.78 3.13 19.19
C CYS A 247 7.07 2.58 19.78
N GLU A 248 7.59 1.50 19.20
CA GLU A 248 9.05 1.34 19.17
C GLU A 248 9.56 2.43 18.24
N SER A 249 9.70 3.64 18.79
CA SER A 249 10.69 4.57 18.31
C SER A 249 12.04 3.90 18.50
N GLU A 250 12.47 3.12 17.50
CA GLU A 250 13.89 2.94 17.28
C GLU A 250 14.43 4.32 16.89
N CYS A 251 14.71 5.13 17.92
CA CYS A 251 15.67 6.22 17.86
C CYS A 251 17.01 5.59 17.52
N LEU A 252 17.26 5.36 16.23
CA LEU A 252 18.60 5.07 15.73
C LEU A 252 19.28 6.42 15.52
N GLY A 253 20.26 6.68 16.38
CA GLY A 253 21.23 7.75 16.20
C GLY A 253 22.21 7.47 15.07
#